data_AF-A0A9P1AUQ2-F1
#
_entry.id   AF-A0A9P1AUQ2-F1
#
_cell.length_a   1.000
_cell.length_b   1.000
_cell.length_c   1.000
_cell.angle_alpha   90.00
_cell.angle_beta   90.00
_cell.angle_gamma   90.00
#
_symmetry.space_group_name_H-M   'P 1'
#
loop_
_entity.id
_entity.type
_entity.pdbx_description
1 polymer ?
#
loop_
_entity_poly.entity_id
_entity_poly.type
_entity_poly.pdbx_seq_one_letter_code
_entity_poly.pdbx_strand_id
1 'polypeptide(L)'
;MIGYQANGIIRFVDFNLAIPAVFTIYSLLGVAVSIMHLFHFRLNAIVTMNTTPRNKRVLRDLQRLVYLTYISLIFTCFSFLGLLTLESLQPTMKPMIFEKYHIAEVWCPKYLVADPFSWQILVAFGTTIFFTIGVMAVVLLCGGFTLSVLFTARKDLSQHTLRIQKTFTGILIVQAAVHVVFILVPIFCIIVAVYFDIWVKDGGLFFFSVEAQQGTASTLVFIFTHSKMKNLWTVDTLGRNADRLIKKYEHVPAVISLVSFSIGILMFVLPVLLGH
;
A
#
# COMPACT_ATOMS: atom_id res chain seq x y z
N MET A 1 11.40 -20.32 6.64
CA MET A 1 10.52 -20.78 5.52
C MET A 1 9.43 -19.74 5.26
N ILE A 2 8.89 -19.63 4.04
CA ILE A 2 7.68 -18.83 3.76
C ILE A 2 6.56 -19.80 3.42
N GLY A 3 5.44 -19.72 4.13
CA GLY A 3 4.27 -20.57 3.91
C GLY A 3 3.01 -19.73 3.79
N TYR A 4 2.15 -20.09 2.84
CA TYR A 4 0.85 -19.47 2.63
C TYR A 4 -0.23 -20.56 2.58
N GLN A 5 -1.28 -20.39 3.38
CA GLN A 5 -2.44 -21.30 3.38
C GLN A 5 -3.64 -20.61 2.76
N ALA A 6 -4.21 -21.21 1.72
CA ALA A 6 -5.49 -20.76 1.18
C ALA A 6 -6.63 -21.21 2.11
N ASN A 7 -7.29 -20.24 2.76
CA ASN A 7 -8.43 -20.46 3.66
C ASN A 7 -9.73 -19.83 3.09
N GLY A 8 -10.87 -20.15 3.71
CA GLY A 8 -12.18 -19.59 3.34
C GLY A 8 -12.73 -20.14 2.00
N ILE A 9 -13.47 -19.31 1.26
CA ILE A 9 -14.15 -19.71 0.01
C ILE A 9 -13.15 -20.18 -1.05
N ILE A 10 -11.95 -19.58 -1.07
CA ILE A 10 -10.87 -19.91 -2.02
C ILE A 10 -10.40 -21.36 -1.85
N ARG A 11 -10.57 -21.96 -0.67
CA ARG A 11 -10.24 -23.38 -0.43
C ARG A 11 -11.04 -24.34 -1.31
N PHE A 12 -12.27 -23.96 -1.69
CA PHE A 12 -13.19 -24.81 -2.45
C PHE A 12 -13.03 -24.68 -3.97
N VAL A 13 -12.09 -23.84 -4.43
CA VAL A 13 -11.84 -23.63 -5.85
C VAL A 13 -10.48 -24.19 -6.23
N ASP A 14 -10.41 -24.93 -7.33
CA ASP A 14 -9.16 -25.51 -7.85
C ASP A 14 -8.42 -24.50 -8.73
N PHE A 15 -7.99 -23.42 -8.08
CA PHE A 15 -7.05 -22.45 -8.65
C PHE A 15 -5.64 -22.70 -8.15
N ASN A 16 -4.66 -22.22 -8.94
CA ASN A 16 -3.28 -22.16 -8.50
C ASN A 16 -3.19 -21.40 -7.17
N LEU A 17 -2.59 -22.04 -6.16
CA LEU A 17 -2.55 -21.53 -4.79
C LEU A 17 -1.83 -20.18 -4.65
N ALA A 18 -0.98 -19.81 -5.60
CA ALA A 18 -0.29 -18.53 -5.63
C ALA A 18 -1.15 -17.38 -6.19
N ILE A 19 -2.27 -17.66 -6.87
CA ILE A 19 -3.14 -16.63 -7.48
C ILE A 19 -3.64 -15.59 -6.47
N PRO A 20 -4.18 -15.97 -5.29
CA PRO A 20 -4.65 -15.00 -4.30
C PRO A 20 -3.52 -14.07 -3.80
N ALA A 21 -2.32 -14.62 -3.62
CA ALA A 21 -1.15 -13.84 -3.22
C ALA A 21 -0.76 -12.84 -4.31
N VAL A 22 -0.66 -13.29 -5.57
CA VAL A 22 -0.36 -12.41 -6.72
C VAL A 22 -1.43 -11.32 -6.88
N PHE A 23 -2.71 -11.67 -6.75
CA PHE A 23 -3.82 -10.73 -6.85
C PHE A 23 -3.78 -9.66 -5.74
N THR A 24 -3.47 -10.06 -4.51
CA THR A 24 -3.32 -9.13 -3.38
C THR A 24 -2.21 -8.14 -3.64
N ILE A 25 -1.05 -8.62 -4.11
CA ILE A 25 0.09 -7.78 -4.46
C ILE A 25 -0.27 -6.82 -5.60
N TYR A 26 -0.96 -7.29 -6.63
CA TYR A 26 -1.39 -6.44 -7.75
C TYR A 26 -2.36 -5.34 -7.30
N SER A 27 -3.23 -5.65 -6.34
CA SER A 27 -4.11 -4.66 -5.73
C SER A 27 -3.31 -3.56 -5.01
N LEU A 28 -2.27 -3.94 -4.25
CA LEU A 28 -1.34 -3.00 -3.61
C LEU A 28 -0.55 -2.16 -4.63
N LEU A 29 -0.07 -2.78 -5.72
CA LEU A 29 0.59 -2.08 -6.82
C LEU A 29 -0.35 -1.07 -7.49
N GLY A 30 -1.64 -1.38 -7.63
CA GLY A 30 -2.66 -0.46 -8.13
C GLY A 30 -2.86 0.77 -7.23
N VAL A 31 -2.79 0.60 -5.91
CA VAL A 31 -2.78 1.73 -4.96
C VAL A 31 -1.53 2.60 -5.18
N ALA A 32 -0.36 1.98 -5.35
CA ALA A 32 0.88 2.72 -5.63
C ALA A 32 0.81 3.50 -6.96
N VAL A 33 0.22 2.93 -8.03
CA VAL A 33 -0.05 3.64 -9.30
C VAL A 33 -0.90 4.88 -9.08
N SER A 34 -1.95 4.78 -8.27
CA SER A 34 -2.86 5.89 -7.97
C SER A 34 -2.13 7.03 -7.27
N ILE A 35 -1.27 6.71 -6.29
CA ILE A 35 -0.42 7.69 -5.59
C ILE A 35 0.56 8.35 -6.59
N MET A 36 1.26 7.55 -7.38
CA MET A 36 2.20 8.03 -8.40
C MET A 36 1.53 8.98 -9.40
N HIS A 37 0.33 8.63 -9.87
CA HIS A 37 -0.42 9.44 -10.81
C HIS A 37 -0.84 10.79 -10.21
N LEU A 38 -1.25 10.81 -8.94
CA LEU A 38 -1.59 12.04 -8.21
C LEU A 38 -0.39 13.00 -8.11
N PHE A 39 0.80 12.49 -7.79
CA PHE A 39 2.02 13.30 -7.72
C PHE A 39 2.48 13.75 -9.10
N HIS A 40 2.37 12.90 -10.12
CA HIS A 40 2.69 13.27 -11.49
C HIS A 40 1.78 14.40 -11.99
N PHE A 41 0.47 14.32 -11.76
CA PHE A 41 -0.48 15.37 -12.12
C PHE A 41 -0.14 16.71 -11.44
N ARG A 42 0.17 16.67 -10.14
CA ARG A 42 0.59 17.87 -9.38
C ARG A 42 1.89 18.46 -9.89
N LEU A 43 2.87 17.62 -10.20
CA LEU A 43 4.14 18.05 -10.77
C LEU A 43 3.90 18.79 -12.09
N ASN A 44 3.04 18.25 -12.96
CA ASN A 44 2.63 18.88 -14.23
C ASN A 44 1.90 20.21 -14.04
N ALA A 45 1.04 20.32 -13.02
CA ALA A 45 0.36 21.58 -12.69
C ALA A 45 1.34 22.68 -12.21
N ILE A 46 2.47 22.31 -11.60
CA ILE A 46 3.49 23.29 -11.16
C ILE A 46 4.30 23.81 -12.34
N VAL A 47 4.48 23.01 -13.39
CA VAL A 47 5.21 23.40 -14.61
C VAL A 47 4.59 24.62 -15.26
N THR A 48 3.26 24.69 -15.29
CA THR A 48 2.52 25.77 -15.93
C THR A 48 2.59 27.07 -15.12
N MET A 49 2.82 26.98 -13.81
CA MET A 49 2.86 28.14 -12.90
C MET A 49 4.25 28.71 -12.66
N ASN A 50 5.32 27.92 -12.83
CA ASN A 50 6.66 28.29 -12.37
C ASN A 50 7.69 28.33 -13.52
N THR A 51 8.13 29.53 -13.90
CA THR A 51 8.94 29.78 -15.09
C THR A 51 10.46 29.88 -14.83
N THR A 52 10.91 29.83 -13.58
CA THR A 52 12.33 30.01 -13.24
C THR A 52 13.22 28.89 -13.82
N PRO A 53 14.37 29.21 -14.45
CA PRO A 53 15.22 28.20 -15.11
C PRO A 53 15.78 27.13 -14.16
N ARG A 54 16.08 27.49 -12.90
CA ARG A 54 16.52 26.54 -11.86
C ARG A 54 15.43 25.52 -11.53
N ASN A 55 14.18 25.98 -11.42
CA ASN A 55 13.03 25.13 -11.12
C ASN A 55 12.71 24.20 -12.30
N LYS A 56 12.88 24.65 -13.54
CA LYS A 56 12.73 23.81 -14.74
C LYS A 56 13.70 22.63 -14.79
N ARG A 57 14.94 22.79 -14.28
CA ARG A 57 15.91 21.68 -14.19
C ARG A 57 15.45 20.63 -13.16
N VAL A 58 15.16 21.07 -11.93
CA VAL A 58 14.69 20.20 -10.85
C VAL A 58 13.42 19.45 -11.27
N LEU A 59 12.48 20.16 -11.89
CA LEU A 59 11.25 19.58 -12.42
C LEU A 59 11.51 18.44 -13.43
N ARG A 60 12.44 18.63 -14.36
CA ARG A 60 12.79 17.60 -15.35
C ARG A 60 13.37 16.36 -14.68
N ASP A 61 14.20 16.54 -13.66
CA ASP A 61 14.78 15.43 -12.91
C ASP A 61 13.72 14.71 -12.07
N LEU A 62 12.75 15.43 -11.49
CA LEU A 62 11.58 14.84 -10.81
C LEU A 62 10.67 14.08 -11.78
N GLN A 63 10.42 14.60 -12.98
CA GLN A 63 9.67 13.89 -14.01
C GLN A 63 10.39 12.60 -14.42
N ARG A 64 11.71 12.65 -14.64
CA ARG A 64 12.52 11.45 -14.91
C ARG A 64 12.41 10.42 -13.79
N LEU A 65 12.48 10.86 -12.53
CA LEU A 65 12.31 9.98 -11.37
C LEU A 65 10.94 9.30 -11.35
N VAL A 66 9.86 10.04 -11.65
CA VAL A 66 8.51 9.49 -11.78
C VAL A 66 8.46 8.43 -12.88
N TYR A 67 9.02 8.69 -14.07
CA TYR A 67 9.08 7.72 -15.16
C TYR A 67 9.92 6.48 -14.82
N LEU A 68 11.08 6.65 -14.18
CA LEU A 68 11.90 5.53 -13.71
C LEU A 68 11.14 4.65 -12.72
N THR A 69 10.34 5.26 -11.84
CA THR A 69 9.51 4.53 -10.88
C THR A 69 8.39 3.75 -11.57
N TYR A 70 7.78 4.30 -12.63
CA TYR A 70 6.83 3.55 -13.46
C TYR A 70 7.47 2.39 -14.21
N ILE A 71 8.71 2.54 -14.70
CA ILE A 71 9.46 1.43 -15.30
C ILE A 71 9.71 0.35 -14.25
N SER A 72 10.16 0.73 -13.05
CA SER A 72 10.36 -0.20 -11.93
C SER A 72 9.08 -0.93 -11.54
N LEU A 73 7.92 -0.27 -11.58
CA LEU A 73 6.63 -0.92 -11.35
C LEU A 73 6.39 -2.06 -12.34
N ILE A 74 6.63 -1.82 -13.64
CA ILE A 74 6.43 -2.84 -14.68
C ILE A 74 7.30 -4.07 -14.39
N PHE A 75 8.57 -3.86 -14.08
CA PHE A 75 9.48 -4.95 -13.67
C PHE A 75 8.97 -5.69 -12.42
N THR A 76 8.42 -4.95 -11.46
CA THR A 76 7.84 -5.54 -10.23
C THR A 76 6.63 -6.41 -10.56
N CYS A 77 5.70 -5.94 -11.38
CA CYS A 77 4.56 -6.74 -11.86
C CYS A 77 5.04 -8.04 -12.52
N PHE A 78 5.99 -7.96 -13.46
CA PHE A 78 6.53 -9.15 -14.12
C PHE A 78 7.21 -10.12 -13.16
N SER A 79 7.94 -9.63 -12.15
CA SER A 79 8.59 -10.49 -11.16
C SER A 79 7.58 -11.32 -10.36
N PHE A 80 6.41 -10.75 -10.04
CA PHE A 80 5.37 -11.43 -9.28
C PHE A 80 4.61 -12.49 -10.09
N LEU A 81 4.56 -12.38 -11.42
CA LEU A 81 4.08 -13.49 -12.27
C LEU A 81 4.94 -14.76 -12.09
N GLY A 82 6.23 -14.59 -11.79
CA GLY A 82 7.13 -15.69 -11.47
C GLY A 82 6.66 -16.53 -10.28
N LEU A 83 5.92 -15.95 -9.33
CA LEU A 83 5.37 -16.69 -8.19
C LEU A 83 4.35 -17.76 -8.60
N LEU A 84 3.69 -17.63 -9.75
CA LEU A 84 2.77 -18.66 -10.24
C LEU A 84 3.48 -19.98 -10.52
N THR A 85 4.80 -19.93 -10.79
CA THR A 85 5.63 -21.13 -11.00
C THR A 85 6.01 -21.84 -9.70
N LEU A 86 5.72 -21.27 -8.52
CA LEU A 86 5.99 -21.94 -7.23
C LEU A 86 5.10 -23.16 -7.00
N GLU A 87 3.92 -23.21 -7.63
CA GLU A 87 3.03 -24.36 -7.50
C GLU A 87 3.64 -25.63 -8.12
N SER A 88 4.27 -25.51 -9.28
CA SER A 88 4.92 -26.66 -9.93
C SER A 88 6.18 -27.14 -9.20
N LEU A 89 6.74 -26.30 -8.31
CA LEU A 89 7.92 -26.63 -7.50
C LEU A 89 7.55 -27.25 -6.14
N GLN A 90 6.27 -27.30 -5.76
CA GLN A 90 5.84 -27.90 -4.49
C GLN A 90 6.28 -29.37 -4.28
N PRO A 91 6.26 -30.26 -5.29
CA PRO A 91 6.63 -31.67 -5.11
C PRO A 91 8.08 -31.86 -4.66
N THR A 92 8.99 -30.98 -5.09
CA THR A 92 10.40 -31.00 -4.69
C THR A 92 10.67 -30.15 -3.46
N MET A 93 9.97 -29.02 -3.28
CA MET A 93 10.18 -28.11 -2.15
C MET A 93 9.65 -28.66 -0.81
N LYS A 94 8.48 -29.30 -0.81
CA LYS A 94 7.85 -29.79 0.44
C LYS A 94 8.72 -30.81 1.19
N PRO A 95 9.29 -31.85 0.55
CA PRO A 95 10.20 -32.77 1.22
C PRO A 95 11.43 -32.08 1.82
N MET A 96 12.08 -31.19 1.06
CA MET A 96 13.28 -30.48 1.52
C MET A 96 13.00 -29.61 2.76
N ILE A 97 11.85 -28.94 2.78
CA ILE A 97 11.45 -28.07 3.90
C ILE A 97 11.04 -28.91 5.10
N PHE A 98 10.34 -30.03 4.89
CA PHE A 98 10.01 -30.97 5.97
C PHE A 98 11.27 -31.56 6.61
N GLU A 99 12.28 -31.91 5.81
CA GLU A 99 13.55 -32.42 6.31
C GLU A 99 14.30 -31.36 7.13
N LYS A 100 14.27 -30.09 6.71
CA LYS A 100 14.99 -29.00 7.38
C LYS A 100 14.32 -28.50 8.67
N TYR A 101 12.99 -28.35 8.66
CA TYR A 101 12.26 -27.70 9.76
C TYR A 101 11.37 -28.66 10.57
N HIS A 102 11.14 -29.89 10.09
CA HIS A 102 10.29 -30.91 10.74
C HIS A 102 8.84 -30.47 10.99
N ILE A 103 8.28 -29.66 10.09
CA ILE A 103 6.94 -29.07 10.22
C ILE A 103 5.93 -29.89 9.40
N ALA A 104 5.02 -30.59 10.07
CA ALA A 104 4.08 -31.52 9.44
C ALA A 104 3.03 -30.80 8.56
N GLU A 105 2.74 -29.54 8.86
CA GLU A 105 1.77 -28.67 8.17
C GLU A 105 2.12 -28.47 6.68
N VAL A 106 3.40 -28.63 6.32
CA VAL A 106 3.92 -28.54 4.93
C VAL A 106 3.20 -29.53 4.00
N TRP A 107 2.76 -30.68 4.53
CA TRP A 107 2.08 -31.72 3.76
C TRP A 107 0.61 -31.42 3.46
N CYS A 108 0.04 -30.34 4.02
CA CYS A 108 -1.32 -29.95 3.70
C CYS A 108 -1.44 -29.58 2.20
N PRO A 109 -2.40 -30.15 1.44
CA PRO A 109 -2.52 -29.94 0.00
C PRO A 109 -2.74 -28.47 -0.40
N LYS A 110 -3.40 -27.69 0.46
CA LYS A 110 -3.72 -26.26 0.24
C LYS A 110 -2.72 -25.32 0.95
N TYR A 111 -1.58 -25.85 1.36
CA TYR A 111 -0.46 -25.10 1.93
C TYR A 111 0.65 -24.98 0.89
N LEU A 112 0.91 -23.74 0.45
CA LEU A 112 1.96 -23.38 -0.48
C LEU A 112 3.20 -23.01 0.30
N VAL A 113 4.33 -23.66 0.00
CA VAL A 113 5.59 -23.37 0.69
C VAL A 113 6.63 -22.89 -0.30
N ALA A 114 7.34 -21.83 0.06
CA ALA A 114 8.41 -21.26 -0.74
C ALA A 114 9.71 -21.25 0.07
N ASP A 115 10.79 -21.65 -0.59
CA ASP A 115 12.14 -21.37 -0.11
C ASP A 115 12.44 -19.88 -0.30
N PRO A 116 12.75 -19.12 0.76
CA PRO A 116 13.11 -17.71 0.64
C PRO A 116 14.34 -17.44 -0.25
N PHE A 117 15.20 -18.45 -0.44
CA PHE A 117 16.38 -18.35 -1.30
C PHE A 117 16.11 -18.75 -2.77
N SER A 118 14.87 -19.14 -3.10
CA SER A 118 14.50 -19.40 -4.49
C SER A 118 14.58 -18.11 -5.32
N TRP A 119 15.03 -18.23 -6.57
CA TRP A 119 15.26 -17.07 -7.43
C TRP A 119 13.97 -16.27 -7.68
N GLN A 120 12.81 -16.92 -7.71
CA GLN A 120 11.51 -16.25 -7.87
C GLN A 120 11.22 -15.30 -6.71
N ILE A 121 11.48 -15.75 -5.48
CA ILE A 121 11.26 -14.97 -4.26
C ILE A 121 12.30 -13.86 -4.15
N LEU A 122 13.58 -14.16 -4.42
CA LEU A 122 14.66 -13.17 -4.41
C LEU A 122 14.42 -12.03 -5.39
N VAL A 123 14.02 -12.36 -6.63
CA VAL A 123 13.72 -11.34 -7.65
C VAL A 123 12.50 -10.52 -7.24
N ALA A 124 11.42 -11.16 -6.76
CA ALA A 124 10.22 -10.46 -6.31
C ALA A 124 10.47 -9.50 -5.13
N PHE A 125 11.28 -9.92 -4.13
CA PHE A 125 11.66 -9.03 -3.03
C PHE A 125 12.58 -7.91 -3.51
N GLY A 126 13.58 -8.21 -4.33
CA GLY A 126 14.52 -7.21 -4.83
C GLY A 126 13.85 -6.10 -5.64
N THR A 127 12.96 -6.47 -6.56
CA THR A 127 12.18 -5.50 -7.35
C THR A 127 11.22 -4.68 -6.47
N THR A 128 10.58 -5.32 -5.49
CA THR A 128 9.68 -4.64 -4.55
C THR A 128 10.39 -3.60 -3.69
N ILE A 129 11.58 -3.93 -3.17
CA ILE A 129 12.38 -2.98 -2.38
C ILE A 129 12.76 -1.78 -3.25
N PHE A 130 13.29 -2.04 -4.46
CA PHE A 130 13.69 -0.97 -5.38
C PHE A 130 12.50 -0.08 -5.78
N PHE A 131 11.36 -0.69 -6.10
CA PHE A 131 10.13 0.02 -6.41
C PHE A 131 9.64 0.87 -5.23
N THR A 132 9.63 0.31 -4.02
CA THR A 132 9.16 1.02 -2.83
C THR A 132 10.05 2.23 -2.50
N ILE A 133 11.38 2.09 -2.65
CA ILE A 133 12.31 3.22 -2.54
C ILE A 133 12.01 4.29 -3.61
N GLY A 134 11.71 3.87 -4.84
CA GLY A 134 11.31 4.78 -5.92
C GLY A 134 10.04 5.58 -5.59
N VAL A 135 8.98 4.90 -5.14
CA VAL A 135 7.71 5.55 -4.71
C VAL A 135 7.99 6.53 -3.58
N MET A 136 8.80 6.13 -2.60
CA MET A 136 9.20 7.00 -1.49
C MET A 136 9.92 8.27 -1.95
N ALA A 137 10.89 8.12 -2.84
CA ALA A 137 11.62 9.24 -3.40
C ALA A 137 10.67 10.19 -4.17
N VAL A 138 9.73 9.64 -4.96
CA VAL A 138 8.75 10.44 -5.69
C VAL A 138 7.86 11.24 -4.75
N VAL A 139 7.27 10.59 -3.74
CA VAL A 139 6.40 11.25 -2.77
C VAL A 139 7.14 12.39 -2.05
N LEU A 140 8.32 12.10 -1.49
CA LEU A 140 9.05 13.06 -0.68
C LEU A 140 9.60 14.21 -1.51
N LEU A 141 10.22 13.92 -2.65
CA LEU A 141 10.86 14.94 -3.48
C LEU A 141 9.83 15.75 -4.27
N CYS A 142 8.80 15.11 -4.87
CA CYS A 142 7.74 15.86 -5.56
C CYS A 142 6.87 16.64 -4.56
N GLY A 143 6.53 16.03 -3.41
CA GLY A 143 5.79 16.70 -2.35
C GLY A 143 6.54 17.89 -1.76
N GLY A 144 7.82 17.70 -1.42
CA GLY A 144 8.69 18.75 -0.89
C GLY A 144 8.93 19.88 -1.89
N PHE A 145 9.15 19.55 -3.16
CA PHE A 145 9.27 20.54 -4.23
C PHE A 145 7.98 21.34 -4.42
N THR A 146 6.82 20.66 -4.46
CA THR A 146 5.50 21.29 -4.54
C THR A 146 5.30 22.28 -3.40
N LEU A 147 5.62 21.88 -2.17
CA LEU A 147 5.51 22.72 -0.99
C LEU A 147 6.44 23.93 -1.08
N SER A 148 7.68 23.74 -1.54
CA SER A 148 8.67 24.81 -1.71
C SER A 148 8.21 25.85 -2.73
N VAL A 149 7.66 25.42 -3.87
CA VAL A 149 7.10 26.34 -4.87
C VAL A 149 5.90 27.10 -4.32
N LEU A 150 5.01 26.41 -3.59
CA LEU A 150 3.88 27.04 -2.89
C LEU A 150 4.34 28.08 -1.85
N PHE A 151 5.46 27.88 -1.18
CA PHE A 151 6.00 28.89 -0.26
C PHE A 151 6.45 30.16 -0.99
N THR A 152 7.07 30.01 -2.16
CA THR A 152 7.54 31.14 -2.97
C THR A 152 6.39 31.88 -3.68
N ALA A 153 5.37 31.16 -4.15
CA ALA A 153 4.20 31.72 -4.84
C ALA A 153 3.21 32.46 -3.91
N ARG A 154 3.58 32.71 -2.65
CA ARG A 154 2.75 33.43 -1.65
C ARG A 154 2.34 34.83 -2.10
N LYS A 155 3.09 35.45 -3.02
CA LYS A 155 2.84 36.81 -3.52
C LYS A 155 1.85 36.85 -4.70
N ASP A 156 1.73 35.76 -5.47
CA ASP A 156 0.96 35.74 -6.73
C ASP A 156 -0.40 35.03 -6.60
N LEU A 157 -0.63 34.31 -5.49
CA LEU A 157 -1.86 33.55 -5.22
C LEU A 157 -2.68 34.20 -4.10
N SER A 158 -4.02 34.11 -4.21
CA SER A 158 -4.91 34.54 -3.14
C SER A 158 -4.63 33.76 -1.84
N GLN A 159 -4.71 34.44 -0.69
CA GLN A 159 -4.42 33.85 0.63
C GLN A 159 -5.29 32.60 0.90
N HIS A 160 -6.53 32.59 0.41
CA HIS A 160 -7.45 31.47 0.55
C HIS A 160 -6.99 30.24 -0.26
N THR A 161 -6.68 30.42 -1.56
CA THR A 161 -6.23 29.32 -2.43
C THR A 161 -4.89 28.75 -1.95
N LEU A 162 -3.97 29.63 -1.54
CA LEU A 162 -2.67 29.24 -1.01
C LEU A 162 -2.79 28.38 0.26
N ARG A 163 -3.67 28.76 1.19
CA ARG A 163 -3.91 28.00 2.43
C ARG A 163 -4.44 26.60 2.10
N ILE A 164 -5.40 26.50 1.19
CA ILE A 164 -5.97 25.21 0.78
C ILE A 164 -4.90 24.32 0.13
N GLN A 165 -4.11 24.84 -0.81
CA GLN A 165 -3.09 24.03 -1.50
C GLN A 165 -1.96 23.57 -0.56
N LYS A 166 -1.55 24.41 0.41
CA LYS A 166 -0.57 24.01 1.44
C LYS A 166 -1.12 22.91 2.35
N THR A 167 -2.33 23.08 2.86
CA THR A 167 -2.99 22.05 3.70
C THR A 167 -3.17 20.76 2.93
N PHE A 168 -3.66 20.82 1.69
CA PHE A 168 -3.88 19.63 0.85
C PHE A 168 -2.57 18.91 0.51
N THR A 169 -1.48 19.63 0.22
CA THR A 169 -0.16 19.01 -0.02
C THR A 169 0.39 18.39 1.26
N GLY A 170 0.24 19.04 2.41
CA GLY A 170 0.62 18.49 3.71
C GLY A 170 -0.12 17.19 4.02
N ILE A 171 -1.43 17.15 3.78
CA ILE A 171 -2.25 15.93 3.94
C ILE A 171 -1.69 14.79 3.11
N LEU A 172 -1.36 15.02 1.83
CA LEU A 172 -0.82 13.96 0.98
C LEU A 172 0.53 13.43 1.45
N ILE A 173 1.40 14.30 1.98
CA ILE A 173 2.70 13.88 2.53
C ILE A 173 2.47 13.01 3.78
N VAL A 174 1.59 13.43 4.69
CA VAL A 174 1.26 12.65 5.89
C VAL A 174 0.60 11.32 5.51
N GLN A 175 -0.33 11.33 4.56
CA GLN A 175 -1.00 10.13 4.08
C GLN A 175 0.00 9.15 3.48
N ALA A 176 0.94 9.64 2.66
CA ALA A 176 1.99 8.79 2.12
C ALA A 176 2.92 8.23 3.22
N ALA A 177 3.24 9.01 4.26
CA ALA A 177 4.00 8.50 5.40
C ALA A 177 3.25 7.38 6.14
N VAL A 178 1.92 7.46 6.27
CA VAL A 178 1.10 6.36 6.82
C VAL A 178 1.25 5.11 5.97
N HIS A 179 1.10 5.20 4.65
CA HIS A 179 1.29 4.04 3.77
C HIS A 179 2.66 3.40 3.95
N VAL A 180 3.69 4.20 4.12
CA VAL A 180 5.07 3.71 4.26
C VAL A 180 5.26 3.00 5.60
N VAL A 181 4.79 3.59 6.70
CA VAL A 181 4.90 2.94 8.01
C VAL A 181 4.11 1.63 8.04
N PHE A 182 2.88 1.64 7.53
CA PHE A 182 1.99 0.48 7.62
C PHE A 182 2.27 -0.62 6.59
N ILE A 183 3.05 -0.35 5.54
CA ILE A 183 3.42 -1.35 4.52
C ILE A 183 4.90 -1.74 4.64
N LEU A 184 5.81 -0.76 4.68
CA LEU A 184 7.24 -1.03 4.65
C LEU A 184 7.75 -1.65 5.96
N VAL A 185 7.23 -1.24 7.12
CA VAL A 185 7.68 -1.78 8.41
C VAL A 185 7.29 -3.26 8.54
N PRO A 186 6.03 -3.68 8.30
CA PRO A 186 5.68 -5.11 8.28
C PRO A 186 6.52 -5.93 7.30
N ILE A 187 6.71 -5.45 6.07
CA ILE A 187 7.54 -6.14 5.06
C ILE A 187 8.99 -6.27 5.55
N PHE A 188 9.58 -5.20 6.08
CA PHE A 188 10.95 -5.24 6.60
C PHE A 188 11.10 -6.23 7.75
N CYS A 189 10.15 -6.24 8.69
CA CYS A 189 10.13 -7.21 9.79
C CYS A 189 10.02 -8.65 9.29
N ILE A 190 9.17 -8.91 8.28
CA ILE A 190 9.05 -10.24 7.66
C ILE A 190 10.38 -10.65 7.00
N ILE A 191 11.00 -9.75 6.24
CA ILE A 191 12.31 -10.02 5.60
C ILE A 191 13.35 -10.36 6.66
N VAL A 192 13.51 -9.54 7.70
CA VAL A 192 14.46 -9.80 8.78
C VAL A 192 14.15 -11.13 9.45
N ALA A 193 12.89 -11.41 9.76
CA ALA A 193 12.53 -12.68 10.38
C ALA A 193 12.87 -13.89 9.51
N VAL A 194 12.64 -13.79 8.20
CA VAL A 194 12.91 -14.87 7.24
C VAL A 194 14.41 -15.12 7.04
N TYR A 195 15.23 -14.07 6.93
CA TYR A 195 16.67 -14.21 6.64
C TYR A 195 17.53 -14.46 7.88
N PHE A 196 17.09 -14.01 9.06
CA PHE A 196 17.79 -14.27 10.33
C PHE A 196 17.19 -15.44 11.11
N ASP A 197 16.27 -16.20 10.51
CA ASP A 197 15.58 -17.38 11.10
C ASP A 197 14.96 -17.08 12.46
N ILE A 198 14.37 -15.88 12.60
CA ILE A 198 13.70 -15.45 13.82
C ILE A 198 12.29 -16.03 13.84
N TRP A 199 11.99 -16.85 14.84
CA TRP A 199 10.66 -17.41 15.00
C TRP A 199 9.66 -16.34 15.43
N VAL A 200 8.68 -16.06 14.57
CA VAL A 200 7.59 -15.12 14.86
C VAL A 200 6.38 -15.88 15.37
N LYS A 201 5.95 -15.55 16.59
CA LYS A 201 4.73 -16.12 17.20
C LYS A 201 3.52 -15.88 16.29
N ASP A 202 2.64 -16.88 16.19
CA ASP A 202 1.41 -16.85 15.39
C ASP A 202 1.64 -16.62 13.88
N GLY A 203 2.79 -17.04 13.35
CA GLY A 203 3.07 -17.04 11.92
C GLY A 203 3.14 -15.64 11.29
N GLY A 204 3.35 -14.60 12.09
CA GLY A 204 3.38 -13.21 11.61
C GLY A 204 2.01 -12.60 11.33
N LEU A 205 0.92 -13.19 11.82
CA LEU A 205 -0.45 -12.68 11.66
C LEU A 205 -0.61 -11.22 12.13
N PHE A 206 0.16 -10.82 13.14
CA PHE A 206 0.24 -9.43 13.60
C PHE A 206 0.64 -8.46 12.48
N PHE A 207 1.65 -8.81 11.67
CA PHE A 207 2.13 -7.96 10.57
C PHE A 207 1.07 -7.80 9.49
N PHE A 208 0.39 -8.87 9.12
CA PHE A 208 -0.75 -8.82 8.19
C PHE A 208 -1.92 -8.01 8.76
N SER A 209 -2.17 -8.08 10.06
CA SER A 209 -3.22 -7.29 10.71
C SER A 209 -2.91 -5.79 10.69
N VAL A 210 -1.65 -5.41 10.92
CA VAL A 210 -1.18 -4.03 10.77
C VAL A 210 -1.35 -3.55 9.33
N GLU A 211 -0.93 -4.37 8.35
CA GLU A 211 -1.08 -4.04 6.92
C GLU A 211 -2.55 -3.87 6.53
N ALA A 212 -3.44 -4.75 6.99
CA ALA A 212 -4.88 -4.66 6.73
C ALA A 212 -5.51 -3.37 7.29
N GLN A 213 -4.97 -2.83 8.39
CA GLN A 213 -5.43 -1.58 9.00
C GLN A 213 -4.91 -0.31 8.30
N GLN A 214 -4.01 -0.44 7.33
CA GLN A 214 -3.47 0.68 6.56
C GLN A 214 -4.57 1.56 5.96
N GLY A 215 -5.62 0.95 5.38
CA GLY A 215 -6.73 1.68 4.75
C GLY A 215 -7.51 2.54 5.74
N THR A 216 -7.80 1.97 6.92
CA THR A 216 -8.45 2.65 8.04
C THR A 216 -7.59 3.79 8.56
N ALA A 217 -6.30 3.56 8.79
CA ALA A 217 -5.36 4.60 9.25
C ALA A 217 -5.28 5.77 8.25
N SER A 218 -5.22 5.47 6.96
CA SER A 218 -5.18 6.48 5.88
C SER A 218 -6.45 7.33 5.85
N THR A 219 -7.62 6.70 6.04
CA THR A 219 -8.92 7.40 6.09
C THR A 219 -9.04 8.27 7.34
N LEU A 220 -8.63 7.77 8.52
CA LEU A 220 -8.64 8.56 9.75
C LEU A 220 -7.74 9.79 9.64
N VAL A 221 -6.52 9.63 9.11
CA VAL A 221 -5.61 10.76 8.87
C VAL A 221 -6.24 11.77 7.92
N PHE A 222 -6.89 11.33 6.84
CA PHE A 222 -7.60 12.22 5.93
C PHE A 222 -8.72 13.00 6.65
N ILE A 223 -9.53 12.33 7.47
CA ILE A 223 -10.62 12.95 8.26
C ILE A 223 -10.08 13.99 9.24
N PHE A 224 -9.10 13.63 10.07
CA PHE A 224 -8.59 14.51 11.11
C PHE A 224 -7.79 15.70 10.58
N THR A 225 -7.13 15.53 9.44
CA THR A 225 -6.28 16.59 8.88
C THR A 225 -7.08 17.58 8.02
N HIS A 226 -8.27 17.19 7.53
CA HIS A 226 -9.12 18.08 6.75
C HIS A 226 -10.04 18.93 7.66
N SER A 227 -9.69 20.20 7.88
CA SER A 227 -10.41 21.11 8.81
C SER A 227 -11.92 21.24 8.52
N LYS A 228 -12.34 21.14 7.26
CA LYS A 228 -13.78 21.15 6.90
C LYS A 228 -14.53 19.88 7.34
N MET A 229 -13.86 18.72 7.45
CA MET A 229 -14.46 17.50 8.01
C MET A 229 -14.37 17.48 9.52
N LYS A 230 -13.30 18.03 10.11
CA LYS A 230 -13.18 18.21 11.56
C LYS A 230 -14.37 19.01 12.11
N ASN A 231 -14.70 20.15 11.49
CA ASN A 231 -15.88 20.96 11.87
C ASN A 231 -17.23 20.30 11.52
N LEU A 232 -17.24 19.31 10.62
CA LEU A 232 -18.43 18.51 10.36
C LEU A 232 -18.69 17.53 11.52
N TRP A 233 -17.63 17.03 12.16
CA TRP A 233 -17.69 16.08 13.27
C TRP A 233 -17.79 16.73 14.66
N THR A 234 -17.11 17.87 14.88
CA THR A 234 -17.20 18.62 16.13
C THR A 234 -18.30 19.69 16.05
N VAL A 235 -19.52 19.27 16.38
CA VAL A 235 -20.59 20.04 17.06
C VAL A 235 -21.22 21.24 16.28
N ASP A 236 -22.56 21.28 16.32
CA ASP A 236 -23.52 22.34 15.92
C ASP A 236 -24.00 22.50 14.47
N THR A 237 -23.32 21.98 13.45
CA THR A 237 -23.82 22.09 12.05
C THR A 237 -24.44 20.82 11.46
N LEU A 238 -24.36 19.68 12.17
CA LEU A 238 -24.89 18.40 11.72
C LEU A 238 -26.44 18.36 11.68
N GLY A 239 -27.12 19.26 12.39
CA GLY A 239 -28.58 19.23 12.48
C GLY A 239 -29.35 19.93 11.34
N ARG A 240 -28.71 20.80 10.53
CA ARG A 240 -29.44 21.64 9.56
C ARG A 240 -28.98 21.58 8.11
N ASN A 241 -27.72 21.23 7.84
CA ASN A 241 -27.20 21.08 6.49
C ASN A 241 -26.70 19.66 6.16
N ALA A 242 -26.68 18.76 7.15
CA ALA A 242 -26.25 17.39 6.94
C ALA A 242 -27.24 16.65 6.04
N ASP A 243 -28.56 16.74 6.24
CA ASP A 243 -29.58 16.06 5.42
C ASP A 243 -29.45 16.26 3.90
N ARG A 244 -28.96 17.43 3.44
CA ARG A 244 -28.78 17.70 1.99
C ARG A 244 -27.46 17.19 1.41
N LEU A 245 -26.41 17.11 2.23
CA LEU A 245 -25.09 16.65 1.80
C LEU A 245 -24.86 15.16 2.09
N ILE A 246 -25.49 14.65 3.15
CA ILE A 246 -25.59 13.23 3.50
C ILE A 246 -26.29 12.47 2.35
N LYS A 247 -27.46 12.94 1.90
CA LYS A 247 -28.15 12.33 0.74
C LYS A 247 -27.35 12.30 -0.56
N LYS A 248 -26.31 13.14 -0.71
CA LYS A 248 -25.57 13.28 -1.98
C LYS A 248 -24.22 12.53 -1.99
N TYR A 249 -23.57 12.33 -0.84
CA TYR A 249 -22.22 11.75 -0.78
C TYR A 249 -21.95 10.82 0.41
N GLU A 250 -22.92 10.56 1.32
CA GLU A 250 -22.70 9.75 2.52
C GLU A 250 -22.41 8.27 2.22
N HIS A 251 -22.97 7.73 1.13
CA HIS A 251 -22.94 6.29 0.90
C HIS A 251 -21.68 5.77 0.21
N VAL A 252 -20.70 6.59 -0.14
CA VAL A 252 -19.55 6.08 -0.90
C VAL A 252 -18.34 5.85 -0.01
N PRO A 253 -17.76 6.85 0.68
CA PRO A 253 -16.53 6.62 1.45
C PRO A 253 -16.79 5.87 2.76
N ALA A 254 -17.90 6.17 3.45
CA ALA A 254 -18.27 5.52 4.71
C ALA A 254 -18.73 4.08 4.48
N VAL A 255 -19.48 3.80 3.40
CA VAL A 255 -19.83 2.42 3.03
C VAL A 255 -18.59 1.69 2.55
N ILE A 256 -17.71 2.28 1.73
CA ILE A 256 -16.46 1.61 1.34
C ILE A 256 -15.59 1.31 2.57
N SER A 257 -15.46 2.24 3.51
CA SER A 257 -14.66 2.02 4.73
C SER A 257 -15.32 1.01 5.67
N LEU A 258 -16.64 1.07 5.88
CA LEU A 258 -17.40 0.12 6.69
C LEU A 258 -17.42 -1.28 6.05
N VAL A 259 -17.59 -1.37 4.73
CA VAL A 259 -17.55 -2.62 3.97
C VAL A 259 -16.13 -3.18 3.96
N SER A 260 -15.09 -2.36 3.78
CA SER A 260 -13.69 -2.82 3.84
C SER A 260 -13.32 -3.29 5.25
N PHE A 261 -13.79 -2.58 6.29
CA PHE A 261 -13.60 -2.96 7.69
C PHE A 261 -14.38 -4.23 8.05
N SER A 262 -15.63 -4.34 7.58
CA SER A 262 -16.49 -5.51 7.82
C SER A 262 -15.99 -6.73 7.05
N ILE A 263 -15.56 -6.59 5.79
CA ILE A 263 -14.93 -7.66 5.00
C ILE A 263 -13.57 -8.03 5.62
N GLY A 264 -12.78 -7.06 6.08
CA GLY A 264 -11.54 -7.32 6.81
C GLY A 264 -11.78 -8.13 8.08
N ILE A 265 -12.76 -7.76 8.89
CA ILE A 265 -13.16 -8.54 10.08
C ILE A 265 -13.69 -9.92 9.67
N LEU A 266 -14.54 -10.02 8.66
CA LEU A 266 -15.13 -11.29 8.22
C LEU A 266 -14.09 -12.24 7.60
N MET A 267 -13.07 -11.72 6.91
CA MET A 267 -12.04 -12.53 6.27
C MET A 267 -10.89 -12.89 7.21
N PHE A 268 -10.60 -12.09 8.23
CA PHE A 268 -9.47 -12.33 9.14
C PHE A 268 -9.87 -12.79 10.55
N VAL A 269 -10.99 -12.30 11.10
CA VAL A 269 -11.45 -12.64 12.45
C VAL A 269 -12.31 -13.91 12.44
N LEU A 270 -13.15 -14.11 11.41
CA LEU A 270 -14.04 -15.27 11.32
C LEU A 270 -13.27 -16.61 11.22
N PRO A 271 -12.18 -16.75 10.43
CA PRO A 271 -11.40 -17.99 10.41
C PRO A 271 -10.65 -18.27 11.71
N VAL A 272 -10.31 -17.22 12.48
CA VAL A 272 -9.65 -17.35 13.80
C VAL A 272 -10.68 -17.75 14.87
N LEU A 273 -11.92 -17.28 14.78
CA LEU A 273 -13.01 -17.66 15.68
C LEU A 273 -13.61 -19.04 15.35
N LEU A 274 -13.59 -19.45 14.07
CA LEU A 274 -14.06 -20.77 13.61
C LEU A 274 -12.96 -21.85 13.61
N GLY A 275 -11.75 -21.49 14.04
CA GLY A 275 -10.59 -22.38 14.19
C GLY A 275 -10.52 -23.11 15.53
N HIS A 276 -11.63 -23.17 16.28
CA HIS A 276 -11.83 -24.04 17.44
C HIS A 276 -12.99 -25.01 17.18
#